data_AF-A0A925X3D1-F1
#
_entry.id   AF-A0A925X3D1-F1
#
_cell.length_a   1.000
_cell.length_b   1.000
_cell.length_c   1.000
_cell.angle_alpha   90.00
_cell.angle_beta   90.00
_cell.angle_gamma   90.00
#
_symmetry.space_group_name_H-M   'P 1'
#
loop_
_entity.id
_entity.type
_entity.pdbx_description
1 polymer ?
#
loop_
_entity_poly.entity_id
_entity_poly.type
_entity_poly.pdbx_seq_one_letter_code
_entity_poly.pdbx_strand_id
1 'polypeptide(L)'
;MRNVNRQIVKAVYVAATLACAHAQADVISTFESGAMDGYLGGYDVPNYTVALSNQFATDGNSALQITDTRGAFNVGGMIYLQNSGPTAAKFAEFMQSTTVLYDMTWMPGTSGYALSQAGLKRQSDGAFVRSGANPPPQPGFAYQMGVSPINMTAPITQTYIYNFGSVGFDFGASTWMQMWLVGNSGQNGSGNIGTAGPYTTYLDNIRVLKQLPTDPSWQTNGGGAWTNAGNWANGVPNSVDARATLAPVITSASATITLDTNATVGQLVFDAVQTSAGAATVARSYIVNGSGTMHFDVTSGRAQLFAFNQSGINIAVVKPFHELNVAVVTHDDLLVDTSTGATLTMGGPVAIGAGTTLSKSSAGTLNLNGAVTGGSLQLRGGVTIINANVDVANLTVMGASITSVNETPGGDRIVRTGGLTVDGLLNLANNDMIATASSYNAVTGLIASGRNGGAWTGPHGITSSSAAAASPKNKTLGTLTGAEYHVAQGAGALFNGFAIANTDVLVKFTYYGDVDFNGVVDFDDYSRIDAGFNNNRTGWFNGDVDYNGIVDFDDYSLIDQAFNTQSGTLRRAMAYLDGSDRSEVGMDAPSLQKVLQHFGQFGETYANGFLNSVPEPGALS
;
A
#
# COMPACT_ATOMS: atom_id res chain seq x y z
N MET A 1 11.78 46.33 34.15
CA MET A 1 12.65 45.58 35.07
C MET A 1 11.84 44.43 35.67
N ARG A 2 12.13 43.21 35.18
CA ARG A 2 12.56 42.03 35.94
C ARG A 2 11.41 41.34 36.71
N ASN A 3 10.91 40.24 36.16
CA ASN A 3 11.34 38.84 36.39
C ASN A 3 10.43 38.22 37.47
N VAL A 4 9.88 37.01 37.34
CA VAL A 4 10.61 35.73 37.27
C VAL A 4 9.65 34.60 36.80
N ASN A 5 10.05 33.86 35.74
CA ASN A 5 10.09 32.39 35.49
C ASN A 5 8.98 31.45 36.04
N ARG A 6 8.69 30.26 35.48
CA ARG A 6 8.91 29.46 34.24
C ARG A 6 8.50 28.02 34.68
N GLN A 7 8.15 27.17 33.70
CA GLN A 7 7.97 25.70 33.76
C GLN A 7 6.58 25.25 34.24
N ILE A 8 5.84 24.37 33.53
CA ILE A 8 6.25 23.03 33.07
C ILE A 8 5.64 22.69 31.68
N VAL A 9 6.56 22.39 30.75
CA VAL A 9 6.53 21.52 29.53
C VAL A 9 5.70 21.91 28.28
N LYS A 10 6.46 22.32 27.25
CA LYS A 10 6.18 22.26 25.80
C LYS A 10 6.41 20.84 25.25
N ALA A 11 5.55 20.36 24.35
CA ALA A 11 5.79 19.44 23.20
C ALA A 11 4.39 18.88 22.79
N VAL A 12 3.90 18.87 21.54
CA VAL A 12 4.51 18.67 20.22
C VAL A 12 3.75 19.50 19.18
N TYR A 13 4.51 20.21 18.33
CA TYR A 13 4.07 20.87 17.10
C TYR A 13 3.55 19.81 16.11
N VAL A 14 2.28 19.88 15.70
CA VAL A 14 1.82 19.16 14.50
C VAL A 14 2.21 20.00 13.28
N ALA A 15 3.39 19.70 12.73
CA ALA A 15 3.75 20.09 11.38
C ALA A 15 2.96 19.21 10.39
N ALA A 16 1.68 19.54 10.20
CA ALA A 16 0.98 19.30 8.94
C ALA A 16 1.07 20.59 8.11
N THR A 17 2.28 21.00 7.75
CA THR A 17 2.44 22.11 6.81
C THR A 17 2.22 21.57 5.40
N LEU A 18 1.19 22.12 4.74
CA LEU A 18 0.82 21.98 3.33
C LEU A 18 0.15 20.66 2.88
N ALA A 19 -1.16 20.55 3.15
CA ALA A 19 -2.10 19.97 2.18
C ALA A 19 -3.52 20.60 2.23
N CYS A 20 -3.69 21.72 2.92
CA CYS A 20 -4.96 22.43 2.98
C CYS A 20 -4.74 23.95 2.89
N ALA A 21 -4.07 24.39 1.82
CA ALA A 21 -4.32 25.74 1.33
C ALA A 21 -5.66 25.67 0.59
N HIS A 22 -6.77 25.88 1.32
CA HIS A 22 -8.02 26.54 0.89
C HIS A 22 -9.25 26.28 1.80
N ALA A 23 -9.12 25.61 2.95
CA ALA A 23 -10.19 25.63 3.96
C ALA A 23 -9.97 26.79 4.96
N GLN A 24 -10.78 27.84 4.81
CA GLN A 24 -10.84 29.08 5.59
C GLN A 24 -10.43 29.00 7.07
N ALA A 25 -9.52 29.88 7.46
CA ALA A 25 -8.94 30.07 8.80
C ALA A 25 -9.90 30.57 9.91
N ASP A 26 -11.23 30.54 9.70
CA ASP A 26 -12.19 31.14 10.65
C ASP A 26 -12.96 30.11 11.52
N VAL A 27 -12.80 28.80 11.29
CA VAL A 27 -13.58 27.74 12.00
C VAL A 27 -12.70 26.87 12.92
N ILE A 28 -11.37 26.93 12.79
CA ILE A 28 -10.43 26.07 13.52
C ILE A 28 -9.52 26.97 14.35
N SER A 29 -9.83 27.17 15.63
CA SER A 29 -9.11 28.16 16.44
C SER A 29 -7.88 27.62 17.17
N THR A 30 -7.77 26.32 17.47
CA THR A 30 -6.62 25.78 18.24
C THR A 30 -6.61 24.25 18.27
N PHE A 31 -5.42 23.63 18.12
CA PHE A 31 -5.15 22.26 18.58
C PHE A 31 -4.57 22.36 20.00
N GLU A 32 -5.31 21.90 21.02
CA GLU A 32 -4.82 21.83 22.40
C GLU A 32 -4.89 20.38 22.91
N SER A 33 -3.81 19.92 23.55
CA SER A 33 -3.82 18.71 24.38
C SER A 33 -4.36 19.08 25.77
N GLY A 34 -5.60 18.69 26.08
CA GLY A 34 -6.20 18.89 27.41
C GLY A 34 -6.31 17.59 28.20
N ALA A 35 -5.94 17.63 29.49
CA ALA A 35 -6.32 16.60 30.45
C ALA A 35 -7.82 16.73 30.78
N MET A 36 -8.46 15.60 31.09
CA MET A 36 -9.80 15.58 31.66
C MET A 36 -9.77 16.25 33.04
N ASP A 37 -10.46 17.37 33.21
CA ASP A 37 -10.82 17.85 34.54
C ASP A 37 -12.34 17.81 34.68
N GLY A 38 -12.80 16.75 35.34
CA GLY A 38 -14.12 16.67 35.94
C GLY A 38 -15.27 16.16 35.06
N TYR A 39 -15.45 14.84 34.96
CA TYR A 39 -16.78 14.20 35.16
C TYR A 39 -16.79 12.66 35.16
N LEU A 40 -15.67 11.99 35.46
CA LEU A 40 -15.66 10.59 35.87
C LEU A 40 -14.76 10.51 37.10
N GLY A 41 -15.35 10.36 38.28
CA GLY A 41 -14.61 10.42 39.54
C GLY A 41 -13.38 9.50 39.57
N GLY A 42 -12.21 10.07 39.82
CA GLY A 42 -11.08 9.35 40.41
C GLY A 42 -9.94 8.86 39.50
N TYR A 43 -9.67 9.46 38.33
CA TYR A 43 -8.51 9.08 37.50
C TYR A 43 -7.65 10.28 37.08
N ASP A 44 -6.91 10.87 38.02
CA ASP A 44 -6.11 12.12 37.89
C ASP A 44 -4.68 11.96 37.30
N VAL A 45 -4.44 11.13 36.29
CA VAL A 45 -3.12 11.11 35.61
C VAL A 45 -3.29 10.78 34.13
N PRO A 46 -2.57 11.45 33.18
CA PRO A 46 -2.59 11.02 31.79
C PRO A 46 -2.03 9.59 31.72
N ASN A 47 -2.92 8.63 31.45
CA ASN A 47 -2.59 7.21 31.40
C ASN A 47 -2.01 6.79 30.05
N TYR A 48 -1.47 7.74 29.29
CA TYR A 48 -0.99 7.52 27.94
C TYR A 48 0.23 8.35 27.58
N THR A 49 0.97 7.85 26.59
CA THR A 49 2.02 8.60 25.90
C THR A 49 1.66 8.76 24.43
N VAL A 50 2.08 9.88 23.85
CA VAL A 50 1.99 10.14 22.41
C VAL A 50 3.38 10.41 21.84
N ALA A 51 3.65 9.87 20.67
CA ALA A 51 4.90 10.10 19.94
C ALA A 51 4.63 10.15 18.43
N LEU A 52 5.47 10.86 17.69
CA LEU A 52 5.54 10.67 16.25
C LEU A 52 6.35 9.41 15.97
N SER A 53 5.85 8.58 15.08
CA SER A 53 6.52 7.35 14.66
C SER A 53 6.43 7.21 13.15
N ASN A 54 7.51 6.76 12.51
CA ASN A 54 7.47 6.40 11.09
C ASN A 54 6.90 4.99 10.89
N GLN A 55 6.64 4.24 11.98
CA GLN A 55 5.99 2.94 11.89
C GLN A 55 4.52 3.11 11.49
N PHE A 56 4.09 2.31 10.53
CA PHE A 56 2.70 2.26 10.03
C PHE A 56 2.18 3.60 9.49
N ALA A 57 3.06 4.52 9.10
CA ALA A 57 2.71 5.69 8.31
C ALA A 57 2.41 5.26 6.86
N THR A 58 1.14 5.20 6.53
CA THR A 58 0.59 4.79 5.22
C THR A 58 0.62 5.89 4.17
N ASP A 59 1.11 7.07 4.51
CA ASP A 59 1.50 8.15 3.59
C ASP A 59 3.02 8.38 3.56
N GLY A 60 3.81 7.56 4.25
CA GLY A 60 5.27 7.71 4.36
C GLY A 60 5.74 8.96 5.11
N ASN A 61 4.86 9.61 5.89
CA ASN A 61 5.24 10.63 6.88
C ASN A 61 5.37 9.97 8.27
N SER A 62 4.88 10.63 9.32
CA SER A 62 4.82 10.09 10.67
C SER A 62 3.37 9.84 11.08
N ALA A 63 3.10 8.64 11.58
CA ALA A 63 1.89 8.35 12.31
C ALA A 63 2.00 8.86 13.76
N LEU A 64 0.86 9.20 14.36
CA LEU A 64 0.73 9.48 15.78
C LEU A 64 0.62 8.15 16.53
N GLN A 65 1.71 7.73 17.16
CA GLN A 65 1.73 6.61 18.10
C GLN A 65 1.06 7.02 19.40
N ILE A 66 0.09 6.24 19.86
CA ILE A 66 -0.64 6.43 21.12
C ILE A 66 -0.49 5.15 21.94
N THR A 67 0.11 5.24 23.12
CA THR A 67 0.30 4.10 24.02
C THR A 67 -0.47 4.33 25.33
N ASP A 68 -1.44 3.47 25.63
CA ASP A 68 -2.06 3.36 26.97
C ASP A 68 -1.13 2.58 27.88
N THR A 69 -0.93 3.10 29.08
CA THR A 69 -0.06 2.49 30.11
C THR A 69 -0.85 1.68 31.15
N ARG A 70 -2.18 1.81 31.20
CA ARG A 70 -3.07 1.15 32.19
C ARG A 70 -4.19 0.32 31.57
N GLY A 71 -4.33 0.35 30.24
CA GLY A 71 -5.40 -0.31 29.50
C GLY A 71 -6.80 0.20 29.83
N ALA A 72 -6.87 1.42 30.35
CA ALA A 72 -8.09 2.07 30.77
C ALA A 72 -8.26 3.36 29.95
N PHE A 73 -8.90 3.19 28.79
CA PHE A 73 -9.48 4.23 27.95
C PHE A 73 -8.50 5.30 27.44
N ASN A 74 -8.23 5.34 26.12
CA ASN A 74 -7.42 6.40 25.52
C ASN A 74 -8.10 7.31 24.51
N VAL A 75 -7.53 8.52 24.55
CA VAL A 75 -7.85 9.81 23.95
C VAL A 75 -7.71 9.82 22.43
N GLY A 76 -8.59 10.59 21.77
CA GLY A 76 -8.47 11.01 20.37
C GLY A 76 -8.19 12.52 20.24
N GLY A 77 -7.74 12.96 19.06
CA GLY A 77 -7.55 14.37 18.76
C GLY A 77 -8.85 15.17 18.90
N MET A 78 -8.77 16.34 19.52
CA MET A 78 -9.92 17.21 19.80
C MET A 78 -10.03 18.29 18.72
N ILE A 79 -11.13 18.30 17.97
CA ILE A 79 -11.52 19.47 17.17
C ILE A 79 -12.59 20.21 17.93
N TYR A 80 -12.31 21.46 18.29
CA TYR A 80 -13.27 22.38 18.89
C TYR A 80 -14.12 23.02 17.81
N LEU A 81 -15.44 22.85 17.91
CA LEU A 81 -16.40 23.42 16.97
C LEU A 81 -17.40 24.29 17.72
N GLN A 82 -17.56 25.56 17.32
CA GLN A 82 -18.50 26.49 17.94
C GLN A 82 -19.84 26.52 17.18
N ASN A 83 -20.93 26.16 17.86
CA ASN A 83 -22.29 26.10 17.31
C ASN A 83 -23.14 27.34 17.65
N SER A 84 -22.51 28.49 17.88
CA SER A 84 -23.21 29.73 18.25
C SER A 84 -22.45 30.95 17.76
N GLY A 85 -23.14 32.08 17.61
CA GLY A 85 -22.54 33.31 17.09
C GLY A 85 -22.32 33.29 15.56
N PRO A 86 -21.38 34.09 15.02
CA PRO A 86 -21.19 34.28 13.57
C PRO A 86 -20.81 33.00 12.81
N THR A 87 -20.35 31.96 13.51
CA THR A 87 -19.86 30.69 12.94
C THR A 87 -20.93 29.61 12.88
N ALA A 88 -22.12 29.80 13.46
CA ALA A 88 -23.16 28.77 13.54
C ALA A 88 -23.61 28.25 12.16
N ALA A 89 -23.67 29.12 11.14
CA ALA A 89 -23.99 28.71 9.76
C ALA A 89 -22.87 27.86 9.14
N LYS A 90 -21.60 28.23 9.33
CA LYS A 90 -20.45 27.45 8.87
C LYS A 90 -20.34 26.10 9.59
N PHE A 91 -20.75 26.07 10.86
CA PHE A 91 -20.84 24.84 11.63
C PHE A 91 -21.96 23.92 11.12
N ALA A 92 -23.16 24.45 10.86
CA ALA A 92 -24.24 23.68 10.26
C ALA A 92 -23.87 23.13 8.87
N GLU A 93 -23.19 23.95 8.07
CA GLU A 93 -22.60 23.54 6.79
C GLU A 93 -21.61 22.40 7.01
N PHE A 94 -20.57 22.58 7.85
CA PHE A 94 -19.59 21.56 8.19
C PHE A 94 -20.26 20.23 8.60
N MET A 95 -21.27 20.27 9.45
CA MET A 95 -21.99 19.11 9.95
C MET A 95 -22.79 18.37 8.86
N GLN A 96 -23.24 19.04 7.81
CA GLN A 96 -23.98 18.41 6.70
C GLN A 96 -23.08 18.01 5.53
N SER A 97 -21.91 18.64 5.47
CA SER A 97 -21.08 18.72 4.28
C SER A 97 -19.72 18.05 4.50
N THR A 98 -19.45 17.41 5.63
CA THR A 98 -18.10 16.93 5.95
C THR A 98 -18.08 15.43 6.22
N THR A 99 -17.06 14.77 5.69
CA THR A 99 -16.67 13.42 6.05
C THR A 99 -15.22 13.44 6.51
N VAL A 100 -14.94 12.90 7.68
CA VAL A 100 -13.58 12.73 8.19
C VAL A 100 -13.17 11.28 7.96
N LEU A 101 -11.98 11.08 7.42
CA LEU A 101 -11.36 9.76 7.33
C LEU A 101 -10.08 9.77 8.14
N TYR A 102 -9.72 8.63 8.68
CA TYR A 102 -8.43 8.44 9.33
C TYR A 102 -8.06 6.96 9.27
N ASP A 103 -6.77 6.68 9.19
CA ASP A 103 -6.27 5.32 9.25
C ASP A 103 -5.83 5.02 10.69
N MET A 104 -6.22 3.87 11.22
CA MET A 104 -5.66 3.36 12.46
C MET A 104 -4.98 2.03 12.25
N THR A 105 -3.80 1.87 12.83
CA THR A 105 -3.12 0.59 12.93
C THR A 105 -3.21 0.03 14.34
N TRP A 106 -3.65 -1.22 14.42
CA TRP A 106 -3.82 -1.99 15.65
C TRP A 106 -2.72 -3.05 15.77
N MET A 107 -2.22 -3.27 16.98
CA MET A 107 -1.11 -4.19 17.25
C MET A 107 -1.60 -5.53 17.85
N PRO A 108 -0.96 -6.67 17.52
CA PRO A 108 -1.21 -7.98 18.15
C PRO A 108 -1.06 -8.00 19.68
N GLY A 109 -1.73 -8.95 20.34
CA GLY A 109 -1.43 -9.34 21.72
C GLY A 109 -2.03 -8.45 22.82
N THR A 110 -3.00 -7.60 22.48
CA THR A 110 -3.70 -6.76 23.46
C THR A 110 -4.97 -7.46 23.97
N SER A 111 -5.24 -7.43 25.27
CA SER A 111 -6.41 -8.07 25.87
C SER A 111 -7.68 -7.25 25.64
N GLY A 112 -8.71 -7.86 25.04
CA GLY A 112 -10.06 -7.27 24.89
C GLY A 112 -10.53 -7.08 23.44
N TYR A 113 -11.68 -6.42 23.27
CA TYR A 113 -12.15 -5.94 21.96
C TYR A 113 -11.65 -4.51 21.76
N ALA A 114 -11.07 -4.23 20.60
CA ALA A 114 -10.78 -2.86 20.21
C ALA A 114 -12.00 -2.27 19.49
N LEU A 115 -12.52 -1.19 20.07
CA LEU A 115 -13.55 -0.35 19.48
C LEU A 115 -12.89 0.97 19.07
N SER A 116 -13.14 1.42 17.84
CA SER A 116 -12.90 2.79 17.44
C SER A 116 -14.21 3.56 17.57
N GLN A 117 -14.30 4.41 18.59
CA GLN A 117 -15.42 5.32 18.73
C GLN A 117 -15.00 6.70 18.22
N ALA A 118 -15.60 7.12 17.12
CA ALA A 118 -15.62 8.52 16.71
C ALA A 118 -16.99 9.11 17.03
N GLY A 119 -17.03 10.34 17.56
CA GLY A 119 -18.28 10.97 17.96
C GLY A 119 -18.11 12.38 18.49
N LEU A 120 -19.19 13.14 18.50
CA LEU A 120 -19.22 14.50 19.04
C LEU A 120 -19.64 14.46 20.51
N LYS A 121 -18.92 15.17 21.36
CA LYS A 121 -19.29 15.40 22.76
C LYS A 121 -19.65 16.85 23.00
N ARG A 122 -20.67 17.05 23.85
CA ARG A 122 -21.02 18.35 24.40
C ARG A 122 -19.96 18.77 25.41
N GLN A 123 -19.45 19.99 25.29
CA GLN A 123 -18.50 20.50 26.29
C GLN A 123 -19.16 20.66 27.66
N SER A 124 -20.46 21.00 27.71
CA SER A 124 -21.14 21.33 28.97
C SER A 124 -21.30 20.15 29.94
N ASP A 125 -21.42 18.93 29.43
CA ASP A 125 -21.70 17.74 30.25
C ASP A 125 -20.93 16.48 29.85
N GLY A 126 -20.03 16.59 28.86
CA GLY A 126 -19.22 15.46 28.39
C GLY A 126 -20.02 14.32 27.77
N ALA A 127 -21.32 14.49 27.56
CA ALA A 127 -22.15 13.46 26.95
C ALA A 127 -21.94 13.44 25.44
N PHE A 128 -21.98 12.24 24.85
CA PHE A 128 -22.07 12.09 23.40
C PHE A 128 -23.38 12.67 22.89
N VAL A 129 -23.29 13.48 21.83
CA VAL A 129 -24.42 14.08 21.14
C VAL A 129 -25.20 12.97 20.44
N ARG A 130 -26.40 12.65 20.93
CA ARG A 130 -27.25 11.60 20.33
C ARG A 130 -28.04 12.18 19.16
N SER A 131 -28.13 11.44 18.05
CA SER A 131 -29.17 11.68 17.05
C SER A 131 -30.53 11.45 17.72
N GLY A 132 -31.50 12.34 17.54
CA GLY A 132 -32.80 12.32 18.25
C GLY A 132 -33.72 11.10 18.01
N ALA A 133 -33.25 10.03 17.36
CA ALA A 133 -34.01 8.80 17.11
C ALA A 133 -33.21 7.56 17.56
N ASN A 134 -33.86 6.64 18.28
CA ASN A 134 -33.33 5.37 18.80
C ASN A 134 -34.32 4.25 18.39
N PRO A 135 -33.98 3.04 17.84
CA PRO A 135 -32.68 2.35 17.56
C PRO A 135 -32.55 1.79 16.09
N PRO A 136 -31.56 0.95 15.61
CA PRO A 136 -30.12 0.68 15.89
C PRO A 136 -29.18 1.21 14.73
N PRO A 137 -27.94 0.70 14.52
CA PRO A 137 -26.71 1.52 14.48
C PRO A 137 -26.79 2.66 13.46
N GLN A 138 -26.75 3.88 13.98
CA GLN A 138 -26.75 5.09 13.18
C GLN A 138 -25.35 5.38 12.65
N PRO A 139 -25.22 6.10 11.51
CA PRO A 139 -23.94 6.62 11.04
C PRO A 139 -23.23 7.36 12.18
N GLY A 140 -21.99 6.98 12.49
CA GLY A 140 -21.15 7.71 13.44
C GLY A 140 -21.21 7.29 14.91
N PHE A 141 -21.59 6.05 15.25
CA PHE A 141 -21.39 5.54 16.62
C PHE A 141 -20.73 4.16 16.63
N ALA A 142 -19.48 4.12 17.10
CA ALA A 142 -18.67 2.94 17.36
C ALA A 142 -18.45 1.99 16.16
N TYR A 143 -17.29 2.11 15.52
CA TYR A 143 -16.79 1.09 14.60
C TYR A 143 -16.03 0.03 15.39
N GLN A 144 -16.61 -1.17 15.47
CA GLN A 144 -15.97 -2.32 16.10
C GLN A 144 -15.01 -2.98 15.11
N MET A 145 -13.80 -3.30 15.58
CA MET A 145 -12.93 -4.19 14.82
C MET A 145 -13.59 -5.56 14.70
N GLY A 146 -13.68 -6.08 13.48
CA GLY A 146 -14.21 -7.43 13.23
C GLY A 146 -13.36 -8.56 13.83
N VAL A 147 -12.15 -8.26 14.32
CA VAL A 147 -11.24 -9.20 14.99
C VAL A 147 -10.80 -8.63 16.33
N SER A 148 -10.83 -9.44 17.38
CA SER A 148 -10.27 -9.06 18.68
C SER A 148 -8.74 -9.00 18.56
N PRO A 149 -8.09 -7.92 19.04
CA PRO A 149 -6.64 -7.80 19.05
C PRO A 149 -5.87 -8.94 19.73
N ILE A 150 -6.50 -9.67 20.66
CA ILE A 150 -5.89 -10.85 21.29
C ILE A 150 -5.67 -11.99 20.28
N ASN A 151 -6.49 -12.04 19.23
CA ASN A 151 -6.44 -13.05 18.18
C ASN A 151 -5.69 -12.57 16.93
N MET A 152 -5.13 -11.35 16.94
CA MET A 152 -4.34 -10.84 15.84
C MET A 152 -2.94 -11.46 15.86
N THR A 153 -2.45 -11.88 14.70
CA THR A 153 -1.10 -12.42 14.51
C THR A 153 -0.15 -11.40 13.88
N ALA A 154 -0.67 -10.31 13.31
CA ALA A 154 0.08 -9.22 12.71
C ALA A 154 -0.67 -7.88 12.89
N PRO A 155 0.01 -6.73 12.80
CA PRO A 155 -0.65 -5.43 12.79
C PRO A 155 -1.67 -5.29 11.65
N ILE A 156 -2.78 -4.61 11.92
CA ILE A 156 -3.84 -4.38 10.91
C ILE A 156 -4.13 -2.88 10.84
N THR A 157 -3.98 -2.30 9.65
CA THR A 157 -4.40 -0.93 9.36
C THR A 157 -5.80 -0.91 8.78
N GLN A 158 -6.68 -0.08 9.36
CA GLN A 158 -8.05 0.13 8.91
C GLN A 158 -8.33 1.63 8.72
N THR A 159 -8.95 1.99 7.60
CA THR A 159 -9.53 3.31 7.37
C THR A 159 -10.92 3.38 8.02
N TYR A 160 -11.10 4.36 8.89
CA TYR A 160 -12.37 4.71 9.50
C TYR A 160 -12.94 5.94 8.81
N ILE A 161 -14.27 5.97 8.65
CA ILE A 161 -15.00 7.05 7.98
C ILE A 161 -16.05 7.57 8.94
N TYR A 162 -15.95 8.84 9.32
CA TYR A 162 -16.94 9.53 10.12
C TYR A 162 -17.69 10.53 9.23
N ASN A 163 -18.94 10.21 8.90
CA ASN A 163 -19.84 11.11 8.22
C ASN A 163 -20.73 11.79 9.26
N PHE A 164 -20.72 13.13 9.31
CA PHE A 164 -21.57 13.88 10.22
C PHE A 164 -23.07 13.77 9.83
N GLY A 165 -23.38 13.46 8.56
CA GLY A 165 -24.73 13.14 8.08
C GLY A 165 -25.71 14.32 8.10
N SER A 166 -26.91 14.09 7.58
CA SER A 166 -28.01 15.07 7.61
C SER A 166 -28.85 15.00 8.89
N VAL A 167 -28.44 14.19 9.88
CA VAL A 167 -29.23 13.93 11.08
C VAL A 167 -29.20 15.16 11.99
N GLY A 168 -30.38 15.61 12.40
CA GLY A 168 -30.50 16.64 13.43
C GLY A 168 -29.86 16.15 14.73
N PHE A 169 -28.77 16.79 15.13
CA PHE A 169 -28.11 16.56 16.40
C PHE A 169 -28.79 17.40 17.48
N ASP A 170 -29.13 16.79 18.62
CA ASP A 170 -29.58 17.54 19.79
C ASP A 170 -28.38 18.04 20.59
N PHE A 171 -28.02 19.30 20.36
CA PHE A 171 -26.86 19.94 20.98
C PHE A 171 -27.15 20.50 22.38
N GLY A 172 -28.41 20.52 22.82
CA GLY A 172 -28.82 21.21 24.05
C GLY A 172 -28.33 22.68 24.11
N ALA A 173 -27.90 23.15 25.28
CA ALA A 173 -27.40 24.52 25.49
C ALA A 173 -25.88 24.68 25.23
N SER A 174 -25.19 23.66 24.71
CA SER A 174 -23.74 23.71 24.49
C SER A 174 -23.35 24.61 23.31
N THR A 175 -22.44 25.55 23.53
CA THR A 175 -21.91 26.46 22.50
C THR A 175 -20.67 25.91 21.80
N TRP A 176 -20.01 24.91 22.40
CA TRP A 176 -18.81 24.26 21.91
C TRP A 176 -18.96 22.74 21.92
N MET A 177 -18.34 22.10 20.94
CA MET A 177 -18.27 20.65 20.83
C MET A 177 -16.84 20.17 20.69
N GLN A 178 -16.63 18.92 21.07
CA GLN A 178 -15.38 18.20 20.91
C GLN A 178 -15.63 16.99 20.01
N MET A 179 -14.93 16.90 18.88
CA MET A 179 -14.86 15.64 18.13
C MET A 179 -13.87 14.69 18.79
N TRP A 180 -14.30 13.46 19.01
CA TRP A 180 -13.48 12.34 19.43
C TRP A 180 -13.25 11.45 18.21
N LEU A 181 -11.99 11.05 17.98
CA LEU A 181 -11.64 10.14 16.89
C LEU A 181 -11.30 8.72 17.40
N VAL A 182 -11.04 8.55 18.70
CA VAL A 182 -10.60 7.29 19.30
C VAL A 182 -11.22 7.12 20.69
N GLY A 183 -11.71 5.90 20.97
CA GLY A 183 -12.19 5.48 22.28
C GLY A 183 -12.32 3.97 22.36
N ASN A 184 -11.39 3.32 23.05
CA ASN A 184 -11.46 1.88 23.31
C ASN A 184 -12.25 1.62 24.61
N SER A 185 -13.32 0.82 24.53
CA SER A 185 -13.99 0.29 25.71
C SER A 185 -13.79 -1.22 25.75
N GLY A 186 -13.06 -1.72 26.76
CA GLY A 186 -12.91 -3.16 27.03
C GLY A 186 -14.20 -3.84 27.51
N GLN A 187 -15.35 -3.53 26.92
CA GLN A 187 -16.61 -4.16 27.28
C GLN A 187 -16.66 -5.58 26.70
N ASN A 188 -16.58 -6.58 27.58
CA ASN A 188 -17.17 -7.88 27.28
C ASN A 188 -18.70 -7.77 27.34
N GLY A 189 -19.41 -8.67 26.66
CA GLY A 189 -20.89 -8.70 26.55
C GLY A 189 -21.68 -8.78 27.87
N SER A 190 -21.00 -8.72 29.01
CA SER A 190 -21.53 -8.64 30.37
C SER A 190 -21.30 -7.27 31.05
N GLY A 191 -20.85 -6.24 30.33
CA GLY A 191 -20.77 -4.85 30.82
C GLY A 191 -19.56 -4.53 31.70
N ASN A 192 -18.66 -5.48 31.95
CA ASN A 192 -17.41 -5.22 32.67
C ASN A 192 -16.33 -4.70 31.72
N ILE A 193 -15.76 -3.54 32.07
CA ILE A 193 -14.52 -3.00 31.48
C ILE A 193 -13.38 -3.85 32.06
N GLY A 194 -12.90 -4.86 31.32
CA GLY A 194 -11.72 -5.61 31.73
C GLY A 194 -10.51 -4.68 31.77
N THR A 195 -9.71 -4.74 32.84
CA THR A 195 -8.41 -4.07 32.91
C THR A 195 -7.48 -4.70 31.87
N ALA A 196 -7.44 -4.12 30.67
CA ALA A 196 -6.49 -4.50 29.65
C ALA A 196 -5.08 -4.08 30.10
N GLY A 197 -4.03 -4.75 29.62
CA GLY A 197 -2.66 -4.27 29.82
C GLY A 197 -2.39 -2.99 29.02
N PRO A 198 -1.16 -2.46 29.05
CA PRO A 198 -0.76 -1.38 28.16
C PRO A 198 -0.98 -1.75 26.69
N TYR A 199 -1.47 -0.82 25.88
CA TYR A 199 -1.74 -1.04 24.45
C TYR A 199 -1.23 0.11 23.59
N THR A 200 -0.74 -0.19 22.39
CA THR A 200 -0.26 0.83 21.43
C THR A 200 -1.08 0.77 20.14
N THR A 201 -1.47 1.94 19.64
CA THR A 201 -2.09 2.12 18.32
C THR A 201 -1.41 3.27 17.59
N TYR A 202 -1.56 3.31 16.27
CA TYR A 202 -1.04 4.36 15.41
C TYR A 202 -2.19 5.01 14.67
N LEU A 203 -2.37 6.32 14.83
CA LEU A 203 -3.32 7.12 14.07
C LEU A 203 -2.55 7.81 12.94
N ASP A 204 -3.05 7.68 11.73
CA ASP A 204 -2.44 8.25 10.54
C ASP A 204 -3.52 8.84 9.63
N ASN A 205 -3.10 9.66 8.66
CA ASN A 205 -3.92 9.93 7.48
C ASN A 205 -5.30 10.57 7.79
N ILE A 206 -5.34 11.52 8.73
CA ILE A 206 -6.57 12.28 9.02
C ILE A 206 -6.88 13.17 7.80
N ARG A 207 -7.97 12.86 7.11
CA ARG A 207 -8.47 13.56 5.93
C ARG A 207 -9.84 14.15 6.22
N VAL A 208 -10.08 15.35 5.72
CA VAL A 208 -11.37 16.02 5.80
C VAL A 208 -11.86 16.25 4.39
N LEU A 209 -12.90 15.51 4.00
CA LEU A 209 -13.62 15.75 2.75
C LEU A 209 -14.78 16.67 3.06
N LYS A 210 -14.69 17.90 2.56
CA LYS A 210 -15.83 18.80 2.55
C LYS A 210 -16.56 18.63 1.22
N GLN A 211 -17.76 18.08 1.25
CA GLN A 211 -18.74 18.15 0.18
C GLN A 211 -19.67 19.33 0.39
N LEU A 212 -19.36 20.47 -0.22
CA LEU A 212 -20.28 21.60 -0.20
C LEU A 212 -21.60 21.21 -0.87
N PRO A 213 -22.75 21.74 -0.40
CA PRO A 213 -24.03 21.59 -1.07
C PRO A 213 -24.02 22.06 -2.54
N THR A 214 -23.04 22.90 -2.89
CA THR A 214 -22.81 23.45 -4.23
C THR A 214 -21.85 22.62 -5.09
N ASP A 215 -21.25 21.56 -4.56
CA ASP A 215 -20.32 20.77 -5.36
C ASP A 215 -21.06 19.91 -6.39
N PRO A 216 -20.50 19.72 -7.59
CA PRO A 216 -21.05 18.81 -8.57
C PRO A 216 -21.15 17.37 -8.04
N SER A 217 -22.37 16.82 -8.05
CA SER A 217 -22.62 15.44 -7.63
C SER A 217 -23.54 14.70 -8.59
N TRP A 218 -23.18 13.48 -8.95
CA TRP A 218 -23.99 12.59 -9.78
C TRP A 218 -25.34 12.33 -9.09
N GLN A 219 -26.43 12.65 -9.77
CA GLN A 219 -27.79 12.54 -9.22
C GLN A 219 -28.68 11.50 -9.93
N THR A 220 -28.20 10.93 -11.02
CA THR A 220 -28.96 9.94 -11.79
C THR A 220 -28.81 8.54 -11.18
N ASN A 221 -29.94 7.88 -10.90
CA ASN A 221 -29.96 6.46 -10.54
C ASN A 221 -29.67 5.59 -11.77
N GLY A 222 -28.39 5.49 -12.14
CA GLY A 222 -27.90 4.72 -13.28
C GLY A 222 -26.67 5.36 -13.91
N GLY A 223 -26.34 4.87 -15.11
CA GLY A 223 -25.29 5.42 -15.96
C GLY A 223 -25.76 6.58 -16.84
N GLY A 224 -24.83 7.18 -17.59
CA GLY A 224 -25.13 8.25 -18.53
C GLY A 224 -23.89 9.03 -18.95
N ALA A 225 -24.03 9.92 -19.93
CA ALA A 225 -22.96 10.80 -20.38
C ALA A 225 -22.53 11.78 -19.28
N TRP A 226 -21.23 12.00 -19.15
CA TRP A 226 -20.62 12.95 -18.22
C TRP A 226 -21.06 14.38 -18.54
N THR A 227 -21.11 14.74 -19.83
CA THR A 227 -21.47 16.10 -20.25
C THR A 227 -22.95 16.45 -20.13
N ASN A 228 -23.83 15.47 -19.87
CA ASN A 228 -25.25 15.75 -19.69
C ASN A 228 -25.50 16.39 -18.32
N ALA A 229 -25.80 17.69 -18.33
CA ALA A 229 -26.10 18.46 -17.13
C ALA A 229 -27.25 17.89 -16.28
N GLY A 230 -28.21 17.17 -16.90
CA GLY A 230 -29.28 16.50 -16.16
C GLY A 230 -28.78 15.41 -15.19
N ASN A 231 -27.59 14.86 -15.43
CA ASN A 231 -26.99 13.84 -14.57
C ASN A 231 -26.26 14.41 -13.34
N TRP A 232 -26.04 15.72 -13.29
CA TRP A 232 -25.27 16.37 -12.23
C TRP A 232 -26.11 17.40 -11.49
N ALA A 233 -26.19 17.27 -10.16
CA ALA A 233 -26.54 18.40 -9.32
C ALA A 233 -25.39 19.42 -9.38
N ASN A 234 -25.72 20.71 -9.33
CA ASN A 234 -24.76 21.82 -9.31
C ASN A 234 -23.82 21.95 -10.52
N GLY A 235 -24.23 21.41 -11.68
CA GLY A 235 -23.52 21.59 -12.95
C GLY A 235 -22.51 20.48 -13.26
N VAL A 236 -22.07 20.43 -14.51
CA VAL A 236 -21.12 19.41 -14.98
C VAL A 236 -19.71 19.78 -14.50
N PRO A 237 -19.00 18.90 -13.77
CA PRO A 237 -17.62 19.17 -13.37
C PRO A 237 -16.68 19.05 -14.57
N ASN A 238 -16.07 20.17 -14.96
CA ASN A 238 -15.07 20.23 -16.04
C ASN A 238 -14.20 21.51 -15.97
N SER A 239 -13.48 21.70 -14.88
CA SER A 239 -12.53 22.81 -14.72
C SER A 239 -11.41 22.44 -13.75
N VAL A 240 -10.32 23.22 -13.76
CA VAL A 240 -9.34 23.21 -12.67
C VAL A 240 -10.07 23.36 -11.33
N ASP A 241 -9.63 22.61 -10.32
CA ASP A 241 -10.25 22.54 -8.99
C ASP A 241 -11.68 21.97 -8.93
N ALA A 242 -12.30 21.61 -10.07
CA ALA A 242 -13.67 21.09 -10.05
C ALA A 242 -13.73 19.80 -9.23
N ARG A 243 -14.73 19.73 -8.35
CA ARG A 243 -15.03 18.52 -7.59
C ARG A 243 -16.12 17.74 -8.30
N ALA A 244 -15.90 16.46 -8.51
CA ALA A 244 -16.89 15.52 -9.03
C ALA A 244 -17.16 14.44 -7.98
N THR A 245 -18.38 14.38 -7.46
CA THR A 245 -18.79 13.31 -6.55
C THR A 245 -19.74 12.34 -7.23
N LEU A 246 -19.33 11.10 -7.37
CA LEU A 246 -20.19 10.00 -7.78
C LEU A 246 -20.92 9.49 -6.54
N ALA A 247 -22.06 10.12 -6.26
CA ALA A 247 -22.79 10.03 -4.99
C ALA A 247 -23.55 8.71 -4.84
N PRO A 248 -24.08 8.37 -3.64
CA PRO A 248 -24.72 7.08 -3.39
C PRO A 248 -26.17 7.08 -3.89
N VAL A 249 -26.39 7.31 -5.19
CA VAL A 249 -27.72 7.41 -5.83
C VAL A 249 -28.12 6.17 -6.64
N ILE A 250 -27.18 5.27 -6.90
CA ILE A 250 -27.40 4.09 -7.75
C ILE A 250 -28.00 2.92 -6.96
N THR A 251 -29.01 2.26 -7.53
CA THR A 251 -29.66 1.08 -6.93
C THR A 251 -29.25 -0.24 -7.58
N SER A 252 -28.59 -0.21 -8.74
CA SER A 252 -27.95 -1.36 -9.40
C SER A 252 -26.60 -1.70 -8.76
N ALA A 253 -26.07 -2.90 -8.97
CA ALA A 253 -24.76 -3.30 -8.41
C ALA A 253 -23.63 -2.38 -8.91
N SER A 254 -23.71 -1.96 -10.17
CA SER A 254 -22.85 -0.95 -10.75
C SER A 254 -23.61 0.02 -11.67
N ALA A 255 -23.00 1.18 -11.94
CA ALA A 255 -23.42 2.11 -12.98
C ALA A 255 -22.22 2.54 -13.82
N THR A 256 -22.42 2.64 -15.14
CA THR A 256 -21.38 3.11 -16.07
C THR A 256 -21.65 4.56 -16.47
N ILE A 257 -20.75 5.46 -16.09
CA ILE A 257 -20.73 6.85 -16.52
C ILE A 257 -19.86 6.93 -17.76
N THR A 258 -20.41 7.47 -18.84
CA THR A 258 -19.69 7.65 -20.10
C THR A 258 -18.95 8.98 -20.06
N LEU A 259 -17.63 8.96 -19.95
CA LEU A 259 -16.78 10.12 -20.20
C LEU A 259 -16.69 10.35 -21.72
N ASP A 260 -17.68 11.05 -22.25
CA ASP A 260 -17.91 11.25 -23.68
C ASP A 260 -16.99 12.33 -24.29
N THR A 261 -16.44 13.21 -23.46
CA THR A 261 -15.39 14.18 -23.81
C THR A 261 -14.34 14.23 -22.70
N ASN A 262 -13.20 14.89 -22.95
CA ASN A 262 -12.24 15.15 -21.87
C ASN A 262 -12.92 15.94 -20.74
N ALA A 263 -12.57 15.61 -19.50
CA ALA A 263 -12.99 16.33 -18.31
C ALA A 263 -11.77 16.66 -17.45
N THR A 264 -11.78 17.86 -16.85
CA THR A 264 -10.79 18.28 -15.85
C THR A 264 -11.44 18.37 -14.48
N VAL A 265 -10.80 17.78 -13.48
CA VAL A 265 -11.23 17.81 -12.08
C VAL A 265 -10.03 18.02 -11.16
N GLY A 266 -10.21 18.80 -10.10
CA GLY A 266 -9.27 18.84 -8.98
C GLY A 266 -9.51 17.69 -7.99
N GLN A 267 -10.75 17.21 -7.91
CA GLN A 267 -11.11 16.10 -7.05
C GLN A 267 -12.18 15.19 -7.68
N LEU A 268 -11.94 13.88 -7.69
CA LEU A 268 -12.93 12.86 -8.02
C LEU A 268 -13.19 11.98 -6.81
N VAL A 269 -14.46 11.84 -6.43
CA VAL A 269 -14.90 11.04 -5.29
C VAL A 269 -15.84 9.95 -5.74
N PHE A 270 -15.44 8.70 -5.50
CA PHE A 270 -16.32 7.55 -5.58
C PHE A 270 -16.97 7.29 -4.22
N ASP A 271 -18.21 7.76 -4.06
CA ASP A 271 -19.01 7.57 -2.85
C ASP A 271 -20.30 6.81 -3.18
N ALA A 272 -20.20 5.49 -3.34
CA ALA A 272 -21.33 4.67 -3.77
C ALA A 272 -21.93 3.80 -2.67
N VAL A 273 -21.58 4.04 -1.40
CA VAL A 273 -22.09 3.23 -0.29
C VAL A 273 -23.38 3.83 0.25
N GLN A 274 -24.49 3.13 -0.01
CA GLN A 274 -25.78 3.48 0.56
C GLN A 274 -25.92 2.86 1.95
N THR A 275 -26.06 3.70 2.97
CA THR A 275 -26.54 3.29 4.29
C THR A 275 -28.01 3.71 4.42
N SER A 276 -28.91 2.73 4.50
CA SER A 276 -30.31 2.97 4.86
C SER A 276 -30.55 2.42 6.26
N ALA A 277 -31.14 3.22 7.14
CA ALA A 277 -31.42 2.80 8.51
C ALA A 277 -32.24 1.49 8.51
N GLY A 278 -31.69 0.43 9.14
CA GLY A 278 -32.33 -0.87 9.23
C GLY A 278 -32.18 -1.80 8.01
N ALA A 279 -31.43 -1.40 6.96
CA ALA A 279 -31.12 -2.25 5.82
C ALA A 279 -29.64 -2.69 5.82
N ALA A 280 -29.34 -3.82 5.17
CA ALA A 280 -27.97 -4.24 4.96
C ALA A 280 -27.22 -3.19 4.12
N THR A 281 -26.00 -2.83 4.53
CA THR A 281 -25.09 -2.01 3.72
C THR A 281 -24.82 -2.73 2.41
N VAL A 282 -25.15 -2.10 1.29
CA VAL A 282 -24.85 -2.66 -0.04
C VAL A 282 -23.79 -1.78 -0.70
N ALA A 283 -22.59 -2.32 -0.86
CA ALA A 283 -21.54 -1.68 -1.63
C ALA A 283 -21.91 -1.68 -3.12
N ARG A 284 -21.84 -0.51 -3.75
CA ARG A 284 -22.10 -0.33 -5.18
C ARG A 284 -20.85 0.18 -5.88
N SER A 285 -20.87 0.10 -7.20
CA SER A 285 -19.72 0.38 -8.03
C SER A 285 -20.04 1.43 -9.09
N TYR A 286 -19.11 2.34 -9.32
CA TYR A 286 -19.13 3.20 -10.49
C TYR A 286 -17.99 2.82 -11.41
N ILE A 287 -18.29 2.81 -12.69
CA ILE A 287 -17.34 2.63 -13.78
C ILE A 287 -17.40 3.91 -14.61
N VAL A 288 -16.33 4.68 -14.65
CA VAL A 288 -16.18 5.77 -15.61
C VAL A 288 -15.47 5.19 -16.83
N ASN A 289 -16.15 5.14 -17.96
CA ASN A 289 -15.64 4.56 -19.22
C ASN A 289 -15.92 5.54 -20.36
N GLY A 290 -15.23 5.45 -21.49
CA GLY A 290 -15.49 6.30 -22.65
C GLY A 290 -14.22 6.66 -23.41
N SER A 291 -14.37 7.50 -24.42
CA SER A 291 -13.25 7.97 -25.25
C SER A 291 -12.57 9.21 -24.69
N GLY A 292 -13.17 9.90 -23.72
CA GLY A 292 -12.58 11.07 -23.09
C GLY A 292 -11.38 10.72 -22.20
N THR A 293 -10.56 11.73 -21.94
CA THR A 293 -9.45 11.67 -20.98
C THR A 293 -9.84 12.39 -19.69
N MET A 294 -9.55 11.78 -18.54
CA MET A 294 -9.71 12.40 -17.22
C MET A 294 -8.42 13.13 -16.85
N HIS A 295 -8.49 14.45 -16.74
CA HIS A 295 -7.38 15.30 -16.30
C HIS A 295 -7.54 15.66 -14.82
N PHE A 296 -6.47 15.46 -14.05
CA PHE A 296 -6.36 15.90 -12.65
C PHE A 296 -5.50 17.16 -12.56
N ASP A 297 -6.11 18.28 -12.17
CA ASP A 297 -5.52 19.61 -12.24
C ASP A 297 -6.08 20.51 -11.13
N VAL A 298 -5.18 21.19 -10.41
CA VAL A 298 -5.53 22.09 -9.30
C VAL A 298 -4.74 23.38 -9.37
N THR A 299 -5.34 24.49 -8.92
CA THR A 299 -4.62 25.78 -8.86
C THR A 299 -3.52 25.75 -7.79
N SER A 300 -3.69 24.95 -6.74
CA SER A 300 -2.73 24.84 -5.64
C SER A 300 -2.85 23.50 -4.91
N GLY A 301 -1.73 23.02 -4.37
CA GLY A 301 -1.70 21.78 -3.60
C GLY A 301 -1.63 20.57 -4.52
N ARG A 302 -2.53 19.61 -4.31
CA ARG A 302 -2.58 18.36 -5.07
C ARG A 302 -4.02 17.99 -5.42
N ALA A 303 -4.20 17.42 -6.60
CA ALA A 303 -5.45 16.80 -6.98
C ALA A 303 -5.70 15.53 -6.16
N GLN A 304 -6.95 15.11 -6.08
CA GLN A 304 -7.33 13.99 -5.23
C GLN A 304 -8.33 13.05 -5.90
N LEU A 305 -8.10 11.75 -5.72
CA LEU A 305 -8.97 10.69 -6.20
C LEU A 305 -9.28 9.75 -5.05
N PHE A 306 -10.54 9.68 -4.68
CA PHE A 306 -10.97 8.92 -3.51
C PHE A 306 -11.89 7.77 -3.88
N ALA A 307 -11.65 6.60 -3.29
CA ALA A 307 -12.53 5.44 -3.37
C ALA A 307 -12.87 4.91 -1.96
N PHE A 308 -14.14 5.08 -1.57
CA PHE A 308 -14.58 4.76 -0.22
C PHE A 308 -15.36 3.47 -0.11
N ASN A 309 -15.15 2.80 1.01
CA ASN A 309 -15.98 1.74 1.53
C ASN A 309 -16.51 2.18 2.90
N GLN A 310 -17.75 2.68 2.96
CA GLN A 310 -18.40 3.05 4.22
C GLN A 310 -18.91 1.84 5.02
N SER A 311 -18.57 0.60 4.64
CA SER A 311 -18.89 -0.54 5.51
C SER A 311 -18.02 -0.47 6.76
N GLY A 312 -18.56 0.16 7.80
CA GLY A 312 -17.99 0.27 9.15
C GLY A 312 -17.68 -1.04 9.86
N ILE A 313 -17.89 -2.16 9.17
CA ILE A 313 -17.69 -3.52 9.66
C ILE A 313 -17.08 -4.28 8.49
N ASN A 314 -16.09 -5.13 8.77
CA ASN A 314 -15.68 -6.23 7.91
C ASN A 314 -16.87 -7.20 7.70
N ILE A 315 -17.92 -6.75 7.01
CA ILE A 315 -19.01 -7.61 6.53
C ILE A 315 -18.55 -8.10 5.16
N ALA A 316 -18.31 -9.40 5.11
CA ALA A 316 -17.81 -10.13 3.95
C ALA A 316 -18.79 -10.21 2.76
N VAL A 317 -19.76 -9.30 2.61
CA VAL A 317 -20.88 -9.54 1.69
C VAL A 317 -20.73 -8.89 0.31
N VAL A 318 -20.20 -7.68 0.14
CA VAL A 318 -19.69 -7.15 -1.16
C VAL A 318 -18.77 -5.96 -0.85
N LYS A 319 -17.57 -5.92 -1.44
CA LYS A 319 -16.65 -4.78 -1.38
C LYS A 319 -16.82 -3.93 -2.65
N PRO A 320 -16.86 -2.59 -2.57
CA PRO A 320 -17.01 -1.77 -3.77
C PRO A 320 -15.75 -1.89 -4.63
N PHE A 321 -15.96 -2.11 -5.92
CA PHE A 321 -14.92 -1.96 -6.94
C PHE A 321 -15.26 -0.74 -7.80
N HIS A 322 -14.42 0.28 -7.78
CA HIS A 322 -14.57 1.45 -8.64
C HIS A 322 -13.61 1.31 -9.81
N GLU A 323 -14.00 1.86 -10.95
CA GLU A 323 -13.16 1.82 -12.13
C GLU A 323 -13.16 3.17 -12.84
N LEU A 324 -11.96 3.65 -13.14
CA LEU A 324 -11.68 4.75 -14.06
C LEU A 324 -11.07 4.12 -15.31
N ASN A 325 -11.93 3.60 -16.19
CA ASN A 325 -11.58 2.92 -17.43
C ASN A 325 -11.46 3.91 -18.61
N VAL A 326 -10.65 4.94 -18.40
CA VAL A 326 -10.34 5.99 -19.38
C VAL A 326 -8.87 6.35 -19.24
N ALA A 327 -8.32 7.05 -20.23
CA ALA A 327 -7.00 7.64 -20.06
C ALA A 327 -7.01 8.65 -18.90
N VAL A 328 -5.97 8.62 -18.08
CA VAL A 328 -5.78 9.54 -16.95
C VAL A 328 -4.54 10.35 -17.19
N VAL A 329 -4.62 11.67 -17.03
CA VAL A 329 -3.49 12.60 -17.09
C VAL A 329 -3.44 13.40 -15.81
N THR A 330 -2.28 13.53 -15.19
CA THR A 330 -2.08 14.44 -14.05
C THR A 330 -1.27 15.66 -14.50
N HIS A 331 -1.77 16.87 -14.23
CA HIS A 331 -1.02 18.11 -14.44
C HIS A 331 -0.33 18.57 -13.17
N ASP A 332 -0.84 18.14 -12.01
CA ASP A 332 -0.25 18.34 -10.68
C ASP A 332 -0.05 17.00 -9.98
N ASP A 333 0.42 17.05 -8.73
CA ASP A 333 0.43 15.89 -7.85
C ASP A 333 -1.00 15.34 -7.68
N LEU A 334 -1.14 14.02 -7.74
CA LEU A 334 -2.40 13.31 -7.53
C LEU A 334 -2.27 12.39 -6.32
N LEU A 335 -3.11 12.58 -5.31
CA LEU A 335 -3.31 11.61 -4.23
C LEU A 335 -4.45 10.66 -4.58
N VAL A 336 -4.13 9.38 -4.75
CA VAL A 336 -5.08 8.28 -4.88
C VAL A 336 -5.24 7.62 -3.51
N ASP A 337 -6.43 7.71 -2.96
CA ASP A 337 -6.74 7.22 -1.63
C ASP A 337 -7.87 6.18 -1.70
N THR A 338 -7.52 4.95 -1.34
CA THR A 338 -8.46 3.83 -1.33
C THR A 338 -8.60 3.35 0.10
N SER A 339 -9.79 3.50 0.67
CA SER A 339 -10.08 3.03 2.03
C SER A 339 -10.02 1.49 2.14
N THR A 340 -9.85 0.97 3.35
CA THR A 340 -9.79 -0.48 3.59
C THR A 340 -10.95 -1.25 2.95
N GLY A 341 -10.59 -2.24 2.14
CA GLY A 341 -11.54 -3.09 1.43
C GLY A 341 -12.17 -2.44 0.20
N ALA A 342 -11.93 -1.18 -0.11
CA ALA A 342 -12.23 -0.62 -1.42
C ALA A 342 -11.15 -1.05 -2.43
N THR A 343 -11.59 -1.30 -3.66
CA THR A 343 -10.71 -1.45 -4.82
C THR A 343 -10.98 -0.33 -5.80
N LEU A 344 -9.95 0.37 -6.25
CA LEU A 344 -10.01 1.29 -7.38
C LEU A 344 -9.15 0.74 -8.52
N THR A 345 -9.73 0.62 -9.71
CA THR A 345 -9.02 0.22 -10.92
C THR A 345 -8.88 1.41 -11.85
N MET A 346 -7.65 1.71 -12.28
CA MET A 346 -7.38 2.56 -13.42
C MET A 346 -7.20 1.66 -14.65
N GLY A 347 -8.25 1.60 -15.47
CA GLY A 347 -8.35 0.70 -16.62
C GLY A 347 -7.57 1.19 -17.84
N GLY A 348 -7.59 2.51 -18.09
CA GLY A 348 -6.85 3.15 -19.18
C GLY A 348 -5.43 3.56 -18.79
N PRO A 349 -4.63 4.03 -19.77
CA PRO A 349 -3.26 4.48 -19.53
C PRO A 349 -3.23 5.68 -18.57
N VAL A 350 -2.20 5.74 -17.73
CA VAL A 350 -1.95 6.80 -16.77
C VAL A 350 -0.69 7.55 -17.17
N ALA A 351 -0.83 8.82 -17.53
CA ALA A 351 0.28 9.73 -17.82
C ALA A 351 0.45 10.72 -16.66
N ILE A 352 1.48 10.50 -15.85
CA ILE A 352 1.86 11.38 -14.75
C ILE A 352 2.65 12.55 -15.32
N GLY A 353 2.21 13.78 -15.05
CA GLY A 353 2.88 14.99 -15.51
C GLY A 353 4.38 15.02 -15.17
N ALA A 354 5.19 15.65 -16.03
CA ALA A 354 6.61 15.79 -15.77
C ALA A 354 6.82 16.63 -14.49
N GLY A 355 7.63 16.11 -13.55
CA GLY A 355 7.87 16.77 -12.26
C GLY A 355 6.73 16.64 -11.24
N THR A 356 5.65 15.94 -11.57
CA THR A 356 4.55 15.65 -10.63
C THR A 356 4.61 14.23 -10.10
N THR A 357 3.78 13.94 -9.11
CA THR A 357 3.73 12.67 -8.41
C THR A 357 2.31 12.11 -8.34
N LEU A 358 2.10 10.87 -8.76
CA LEU A 358 0.94 10.07 -8.37
C LEU A 358 1.29 9.30 -7.09
N SER A 359 0.60 9.60 -6.01
CA SER A 359 0.77 8.94 -4.71
C SER A 359 -0.42 8.05 -4.38
N LYS A 360 -0.16 6.82 -3.93
CA LYS A 360 -1.16 5.91 -3.36
C LYS A 360 -1.04 5.85 -1.84
N SER A 361 -2.12 6.15 -1.13
CA SER A 361 -2.23 6.06 0.34
C SER A 361 -3.31 5.07 0.79
N SER A 362 -3.35 4.82 2.10
CA SER A 362 -4.35 3.99 2.80
C SER A 362 -4.39 2.51 2.43
N ALA A 363 -5.09 1.73 3.24
CA ALA A 363 -4.99 0.27 3.25
C ALA A 363 -5.78 -0.46 2.13
N GLY A 364 -6.54 0.25 1.31
CA GLY A 364 -7.27 -0.33 0.16
C GLY A 364 -6.37 -0.69 -1.02
N THR A 365 -7.01 -1.20 -2.08
CA THR A 365 -6.32 -1.70 -3.28
C THR A 365 -6.43 -0.71 -4.44
N LEU A 366 -5.30 -0.41 -5.08
CA LEU A 366 -5.23 0.26 -6.38
C LEU A 366 -4.76 -0.72 -7.45
N ASN A 367 -5.56 -0.93 -8.50
CA ASN A 367 -5.16 -1.69 -9.69
C ASN A 367 -4.79 -0.72 -10.82
N LEU A 368 -3.60 -0.88 -11.39
CA LEU A 368 -3.11 -0.13 -12.54
C LEU A 368 -3.09 -1.07 -13.75
N ASN A 369 -4.15 -1.04 -14.54
CA ASN A 369 -4.34 -1.95 -15.69
C ASN A 369 -3.89 -1.36 -17.02
N GLY A 370 -3.84 -0.02 -17.13
CA GLY A 370 -3.17 0.66 -18.23
C GLY A 370 -1.71 1.00 -17.91
N ALA A 371 -0.92 1.22 -18.95
CA ALA A 371 0.48 1.61 -18.79
C ALA A 371 0.61 2.89 -17.97
N VAL A 372 1.61 2.94 -17.09
CA VAL A 372 1.89 4.10 -16.23
C VAL A 372 3.17 4.75 -16.70
N THR A 373 3.10 6.03 -17.08
CA THR A 373 4.25 6.73 -17.69
C THR A 373 4.46 8.12 -17.11
N GLY A 374 5.68 8.65 -17.21
CA GLY A 374 5.97 10.07 -17.00
C GLY A 374 6.65 10.38 -15.67
N GLY A 375 5.99 11.17 -14.81
CA GLY A 375 6.49 11.64 -13.51
C GLY A 375 6.74 10.54 -12.47
N SER A 376 6.59 10.87 -11.18
CA SER A 376 6.92 9.94 -10.09
C SER A 376 5.70 9.12 -9.65
N LEU A 377 5.90 7.83 -9.42
CA LEU A 377 4.92 6.93 -8.80
C LEU A 377 5.34 6.59 -7.37
N GLN A 378 4.54 6.99 -6.40
CA GLN A 378 4.80 6.77 -4.97
C GLN A 378 3.73 5.90 -4.33
N LEU A 379 4.11 4.74 -3.81
CA LEU A 379 3.22 3.72 -3.26
C LEU A 379 3.49 3.62 -1.76
N ARG A 380 2.64 4.27 -0.96
CA ARG A 380 2.89 4.55 0.46
C ARG A 380 1.99 3.75 1.42
N GLY A 381 0.92 3.12 0.90
CA GLY A 381 0.01 2.33 1.73
C GLY A 381 -0.86 1.34 0.94
N GLY A 382 -1.28 0.28 1.63
CA GLY A 382 -2.17 -0.74 1.08
C GLY A 382 -1.51 -1.57 -0.03
N VAL A 383 -2.34 -2.06 -0.94
CA VAL A 383 -1.89 -2.92 -2.04
C VAL A 383 -2.00 -2.16 -3.36
N THR A 384 -0.93 -2.19 -4.15
CA THR A 384 -0.96 -1.75 -5.55
C THR A 384 -0.69 -2.95 -6.44
N ILE A 385 -1.61 -3.23 -7.36
CA ILE A 385 -1.49 -4.31 -8.34
C ILE A 385 -1.26 -3.68 -9.71
N ILE A 386 -0.12 -3.99 -10.33
CA ILE A 386 0.27 -3.47 -11.63
C ILE A 386 0.05 -4.58 -12.66
N ASN A 387 -0.88 -4.34 -13.59
CA ASN A 387 -1.23 -5.23 -14.69
C ASN A 387 -0.72 -4.73 -16.06
N ALA A 388 0.19 -3.75 -16.07
CA ALA A 388 0.73 -3.12 -17.26
C ALA A 388 2.22 -2.75 -17.11
N ASN A 389 2.80 -2.20 -18.17
CA ASN A 389 4.15 -1.63 -18.13
C ASN A 389 4.18 -0.33 -17.32
N VAL A 390 5.31 -0.10 -16.66
CA VAL A 390 5.62 1.13 -15.93
C VAL A 390 6.86 1.75 -16.55
N ASP A 391 6.81 3.04 -16.89
CA ASP A 391 7.96 3.85 -17.34
C ASP A 391 7.91 5.24 -16.69
N VAL A 392 8.46 5.34 -15.47
CA VAL A 392 8.31 6.52 -14.60
C VAL A 392 9.65 7.14 -14.25
N ALA A 393 9.68 8.44 -13.98
CA ALA A 393 10.89 9.13 -13.57
C ALA A 393 11.42 8.59 -12.23
N ASN A 394 10.53 8.29 -11.30
CA ASN A 394 10.87 7.66 -10.02
C ASN A 394 9.79 6.67 -9.60
N LEU A 395 10.22 5.52 -9.09
CA LEU A 395 9.37 4.56 -8.41
C LEU A 395 9.78 4.49 -6.94
N THR A 396 8.83 4.74 -6.06
CA THR A 396 9.03 4.68 -4.63
C THR A 396 7.98 3.79 -3.99
N VAL A 397 8.40 2.72 -3.31
CA VAL A 397 7.53 1.80 -2.55
C VAL A 397 7.93 1.91 -1.08
N MET A 398 7.04 2.36 -0.21
CA MET A 398 7.37 2.72 1.18
C MET A 398 6.44 2.04 2.20
N GLY A 399 6.92 1.98 3.45
CA GLY A 399 6.12 1.55 4.59
C GLY A 399 5.56 0.14 4.42
N ALA A 400 4.33 -0.09 4.88
CA ALA A 400 3.66 -1.37 4.73
C ALA A 400 3.05 -1.61 3.33
N SER A 401 3.46 -0.83 2.31
CA SER A 401 2.95 -1.00 0.95
C SER A 401 3.45 -2.30 0.33
N ILE A 402 2.51 -3.06 -0.23
CA ILE A 402 2.80 -4.20 -1.09
C ILE A 402 2.46 -3.78 -2.52
N THR A 403 3.48 -3.72 -3.36
CA THR A 403 3.32 -3.51 -4.80
C THR A 403 3.61 -4.82 -5.51
N SER A 404 2.64 -5.34 -6.24
CA SER A 404 2.81 -6.55 -7.04
C SER A 404 2.63 -6.23 -8.51
N VAL A 405 3.67 -6.47 -9.30
CA VAL A 405 3.54 -6.54 -10.76
C VAL A 405 3.03 -7.93 -11.06
N ASN A 406 1.79 -8.02 -11.55
CA ASN A 406 1.16 -9.32 -11.72
C ASN A 406 1.93 -10.15 -12.76
N GLU A 407 1.84 -11.46 -12.59
CA GLU A 407 2.31 -12.43 -13.57
C GLU A 407 1.66 -12.18 -14.93
N THR A 408 2.43 -12.36 -16.00
CA THR A 408 1.90 -12.57 -17.35
C THR A 408 2.48 -13.86 -17.92
N PRO A 409 1.72 -14.62 -18.73
CA PRO A 409 2.31 -15.65 -19.56
C PRO A 409 3.42 -15.00 -20.41
N GLY A 410 4.68 -15.40 -20.20
CA GLY A 410 5.85 -14.85 -20.91
C GLY A 410 6.69 -13.82 -20.15
N GLY A 411 6.18 -13.21 -19.07
CA GLY A 411 6.94 -12.16 -18.34
C GLY A 411 7.04 -10.84 -19.10
N ASP A 412 6.04 -10.53 -19.94
CA ASP A 412 6.07 -9.43 -20.91
C ASP A 412 5.93 -8.04 -20.28
N ARG A 413 5.68 -7.93 -18.97
CA ARG A 413 5.62 -6.63 -18.29
C ARG A 413 7.00 -6.18 -17.87
N ILE A 414 7.23 -4.88 -17.99
CA ILE A 414 8.48 -4.25 -17.54
C ILE A 414 8.20 -3.11 -16.57
N VAL A 415 9.05 -3.02 -15.55
CA VAL A 415 9.18 -1.83 -14.71
C VAL A 415 10.41 -1.06 -15.14
N ARG A 416 10.24 0.07 -15.81
CA ARG A 416 11.30 1.02 -16.11
C ARG A 416 11.17 2.22 -15.19
N THR A 417 12.26 2.55 -14.51
CA THR A 417 12.31 3.70 -13.60
C THR A 417 13.63 4.42 -13.68
N GLY A 418 13.63 5.73 -13.41
CA GLY A 418 14.84 6.48 -13.07
C GLY A 418 15.33 6.11 -11.67
N GLY A 419 14.90 6.91 -10.69
CA GLY A 419 15.17 6.64 -9.28
C GLY A 419 14.33 5.47 -8.77
N LEU A 420 14.95 4.59 -7.97
CA LEU A 420 14.27 3.50 -7.28
C LEU A 420 14.47 3.63 -5.77
N THR A 421 13.38 3.58 -5.02
CA THR A 421 13.42 3.52 -3.55
C THR A 421 12.40 2.48 -3.08
N VAL A 422 12.86 1.46 -2.37
CA VAL A 422 12.00 0.37 -1.88
C VAL A 422 12.29 0.13 -0.41
N ASP A 423 11.37 0.60 0.43
CA ASP A 423 11.30 0.36 1.88
C ASP A 423 10.05 -0.47 2.26
N GLY A 424 9.11 -0.63 1.32
CA GLY A 424 8.08 -1.67 1.35
C GLY A 424 8.47 -2.90 0.53
N LEU A 425 7.48 -3.58 -0.07
CA LEU A 425 7.72 -4.77 -0.89
C LEU A 425 7.36 -4.51 -2.36
N LEU A 426 8.36 -4.60 -3.25
CA LEU A 426 8.16 -4.63 -4.70
C LEU A 426 8.26 -6.08 -5.18
N ASN A 427 7.12 -6.72 -5.41
CA ASN A 427 7.05 -8.06 -5.99
C ASN A 427 7.04 -7.96 -7.52
N LEU A 428 8.15 -8.32 -8.16
CA LEU A 428 8.25 -8.39 -9.62
C LEU A 428 7.62 -9.66 -10.19
N ALA A 429 7.32 -10.66 -9.35
CA ALA A 429 6.74 -11.91 -9.82
C ALA A 429 7.67 -12.53 -10.89
N ASN A 430 7.23 -12.79 -12.12
CA ASN A 430 8.08 -13.22 -13.24
C ASN A 430 8.51 -12.09 -14.21
N ASN A 431 8.35 -10.83 -13.82
CA ASN A 431 8.56 -9.68 -14.69
C ASN A 431 9.96 -9.08 -14.50
N ASP A 432 10.36 -8.25 -15.47
CA ASP A 432 11.70 -7.68 -15.54
C ASP A 432 11.69 -6.18 -15.17
N MET A 433 12.86 -5.64 -14.80
CA MET A 433 13.02 -4.23 -14.42
C MET A 433 14.26 -3.59 -15.06
N ILE A 434 14.16 -2.31 -15.42
CA ILE A 434 15.28 -1.43 -15.79
C ILE A 434 15.29 -0.25 -14.82
N ALA A 435 16.37 -0.09 -14.06
CA ALA A 435 16.62 1.09 -13.22
C ALA A 435 17.73 1.93 -13.84
N THR A 436 17.38 3.11 -14.36
CA THR A 436 18.28 3.95 -15.18
C THR A 436 19.08 4.97 -14.37
N ALA A 437 18.68 5.24 -13.13
CA ALA A 437 19.38 6.16 -12.23
C ALA A 437 19.55 5.59 -10.81
N SER A 438 19.77 4.28 -10.70
CA SER A 438 20.03 3.57 -9.44
C SER A 438 21.35 2.82 -9.50
N SER A 439 22.07 2.72 -8.38
CA SER A 439 23.34 1.98 -8.37
C SER A 439 23.10 0.47 -8.33
N TYR A 440 24.00 -0.29 -8.96
CA TYR A 440 23.96 -1.76 -8.96
C TYR A 440 23.85 -2.32 -7.52
N ASN A 441 24.70 -1.85 -6.61
CA ASN A 441 24.70 -2.30 -5.21
C ASN A 441 23.39 -1.98 -4.47
N ALA A 442 22.71 -0.88 -4.80
CA ALA A 442 21.41 -0.59 -4.21
C ALA A 442 20.36 -1.59 -4.68
N VAL A 443 20.31 -1.89 -5.99
CA VAL A 443 19.35 -2.83 -6.56
C VAL A 443 19.60 -4.26 -6.06
N THR A 444 20.85 -4.72 -6.04
CA THR A 444 21.19 -6.06 -5.53
C THR A 444 20.93 -6.18 -4.03
N GLY A 445 21.21 -5.13 -3.24
CA GLY A 445 20.86 -5.11 -1.82
C GLY A 445 19.34 -5.19 -1.56
N LEU A 446 18.53 -4.56 -2.41
CA LEU A 446 17.08 -4.68 -2.36
C LEU A 446 16.60 -6.10 -2.73
N ILE A 447 17.20 -6.74 -3.74
CA ILE A 447 16.90 -8.13 -4.11
C ILE A 447 17.33 -9.09 -2.99
N ALA A 448 18.54 -8.95 -2.45
CA ALA A 448 19.02 -9.79 -1.35
C ALA A 448 18.08 -9.70 -0.13
N SER A 449 17.61 -8.49 0.20
CA SER A 449 16.63 -8.27 1.27
C SER A 449 15.32 -9.00 1.03
N GLY A 450 14.73 -8.89 -0.18
CA GLY A 450 13.48 -9.56 -0.52
C GLY A 450 13.63 -11.08 -0.68
N ARG A 451 14.77 -11.52 -1.24
CA ARG A 451 15.13 -12.93 -1.48
C ARG A 451 15.29 -13.70 -0.17
N ASN A 452 15.84 -13.08 0.89
CA ASN A 452 15.98 -13.68 2.22
C ASN A 452 16.49 -15.13 2.19
N GLY A 453 17.70 -15.34 1.61
CA GLY A 453 18.30 -16.67 1.47
C GLY A 453 17.62 -17.62 0.48
N GLY A 454 16.77 -17.09 -0.42
CA GLY A 454 16.05 -17.86 -1.44
C GLY A 454 14.63 -18.25 -1.02
N ALA A 455 14.22 -17.93 0.21
CA ALA A 455 12.86 -18.16 0.68
C ALA A 455 11.84 -17.18 0.10
N TRP A 456 12.29 -16.00 -0.36
CA TRP A 456 11.46 -14.90 -0.87
C TRP A 456 10.45 -14.34 0.14
N THR A 457 10.79 -14.46 1.42
CA THR A 457 9.99 -14.01 2.57
C THR A 457 10.50 -12.73 3.21
N GLY A 458 11.40 -12.01 2.52
CA GLY A 458 11.93 -10.73 2.99
C GLY A 458 10.80 -9.73 3.27
N PRO A 459 10.83 -9.03 4.42
CA PRO A 459 9.76 -8.10 4.79
C PRO A 459 9.77 -6.81 3.96
N HIS A 460 10.88 -6.51 3.28
CA HIS A 460 11.07 -5.35 2.41
C HIS A 460 12.04 -5.69 1.27
N GLY A 461 12.09 -4.83 0.26
CA GLY A 461 12.97 -4.97 -0.89
C GLY A 461 12.26 -5.49 -2.14
N ILE A 462 13.04 -6.01 -3.08
CA ILE A 462 12.55 -6.57 -4.34
C ILE A 462 12.39 -8.08 -4.16
N THR A 463 11.17 -8.58 -4.32
CA THR A 463 10.85 -10.01 -4.19
C THR A 463 10.28 -10.58 -5.50
N SER A 464 10.15 -11.91 -5.55
CA SER A 464 9.52 -12.64 -6.65
C SER A 464 8.64 -13.76 -6.09
N SER A 465 7.33 -13.58 -6.18
CA SER A 465 6.37 -14.65 -5.88
C SER A 465 6.50 -15.84 -6.82
N SER A 466 6.94 -15.62 -8.06
CA SER A 466 7.19 -16.70 -9.02
C SER A 466 8.39 -17.55 -8.62
N ALA A 467 9.50 -16.94 -8.23
CA ALA A 467 10.66 -17.68 -7.70
C ALA A 467 10.30 -18.38 -6.38
N ALA A 468 9.50 -17.73 -5.52
CA ALA A 468 8.96 -18.34 -4.30
C ALA A 468 8.08 -19.57 -4.58
N ALA A 469 7.34 -19.58 -5.68
CA ALA A 469 6.47 -20.69 -6.08
C ALA A 469 7.15 -21.73 -6.98
N ALA A 470 8.35 -21.43 -7.51
CA ALA A 470 9.05 -22.30 -8.45
C ALA A 470 9.29 -23.70 -7.85
N SER A 471 8.90 -24.72 -8.61
CA SER A 471 9.16 -26.13 -8.31
C SER A 471 9.57 -26.84 -9.61
N PRO A 472 10.84 -27.25 -9.74
CA PRO A 472 11.94 -27.11 -8.78
C PRO A 472 12.39 -25.64 -8.58
N LYS A 473 13.19 -25.37 -7.54
CA LYS A 473 13.66 -24.03 -7.12
C LYS A 473 14.76 -23.45 -8.01
N ASN A 474 14.60 -23.53 -9.32
CA ASN A 474 15.64 -23.24 -10.30
C ASN A 474 15.62 -21.80 -10.86
N LYS A 475 14.67 -20.96 -10.47
CA LYS A 475 14.55 -19.57 -10.95
C LYS A 475 14.65 -18.54 -9.84
N THR A 476 15.08 -17.34 -10.22
CA THR A 476 15.37 -16.21 -9.33
C THR A 476 15.27 -14.88 -10.09
N LEU A 477 15.63 -13.78 -9.43
CA LEU A 477 15.89 -12.49 -10.06
C LEU A 477 17.41 -12.30 -10.22
N GLY A 478 17.90 -12.39 -11.45
CA GLY A 478 19.27 -12.04 -11.80
C GLY A 478 19.45 -10.55 -12.03
N THR A 479 20.67 -10.03 -11.91
CA THR A 479 20.99 -8.62 -12.17
C THR A 479 22.19 -8.46 -13.07
N LEU A 480 22.13 -7.49 -13.99
CA LEU A 480 23.28 -7.07 -14.78
C LEU A 480 23.31 -5.57 -14.89
N THR A 481 24.50 -4.97 -14.92
CA THR A 481 24.64 -3.63 -15.47
C THR A 481 24.44 -3.67 -16.99
N GLY A 482 24.01 -2.56 -17.59
CA GLY A 482 23.92 -2.47 -19.04
C GLY A 482 25.27 -2.69 -19.73
N ALA A 483 26.38 -2.34 -19.06
CA ALA A 483 27.72 -2.64 -19.55
C ALA A 483 27.98 -4.16 -19.65
N GLU A 484 27.65 -4.92 -18.60
CA GLU A 484 27.79 -6.37 -18.59
C GLU A 484 26.86 -7.03 -19.60
N TYR A 485 25.60 -6.57 -19.69
CA TYR A 485 24.65 -7.07 -20.68
C TYR A 485 25.14 -6.84 -22.12
N HIS A 486 25.72 -5.67 -22.42
CA HIS A 486 26.33 -5.41 -23.73
C HIS A 486 27.58 -6.26 -24.01
N VAL A 487 28.35 -6.62 -22.99
CA VAL A 487 29.47 -7.57 -23.14
C VAL A 487 28.95 -8.96 -23.48
N ALA A 488 27.86 -9.38 -22.84
CA ALA A 488 27.26 -10.70 -23.00
C ALA A 488 26.46 -10.85 -24.32
N GLN A 489 25.58 -9.89 -24.61
CA GLN A 489 24.60 -9.94 -25.71
C GLN A 489 25.00 -9.10 -26.92
N GLY A 490 26.03 -8.26 -26.80
CA GLY A 490 26.53 -7.36 -27.83
C GLY A 490 26.15 -5.90 -27.62
N ALA A 491 26.96 -4.98 -28.18
CA ALA A 491 26.91 -3.54 -27.90
C ALA A 491 25.61 -2.80 -28.32
N GLY A 492 24.70 -3.46 -29.04
CA GLY A 492 23.41 -2.91 -29.45
C GLY A 492 22.22 -3.78 -29.02
N ALA A 493 22.44 -4.72 -28.10
CA ALA A 493 21.39 -5.59 -27.60
C ALA A 493 20.30 -4.77 -26.89
N LEU A 494 19.04 -5.14 -27.13
CA LEU A 494 17.90 -4.54 -26.46
C LEU A 494 17.50 -5.42 -25.28
N PHE A 495 17.20 -4.82 -24.13
CA PHE A 495 16.63 -5.52 -23.00
C PHE A 495 15.11 -5.41 -23.06
N ASN A 496 14.41 -6.52 -23.32
CA ASN A 496 12.96 -6.58 -23.51
C ASN A 496 12.42 -5.53 -24.51
N GLY A 497 13.18 -5.29 -25.59
CA GLY A 497 12.84 -4.32 -26.63
C GLY A 497 13.21 -2.86 -26.32
N PHE A 498 13.79 -2.58 -25.14
CA PHE A 498 14.27 -1.26 -24.77
C PHE A 498 15.77 -1.12 -25.03
N ALA A 499 16.16 0.05 -25.55
CA ALA A 499 17.56 0.44 -25.55
C ALA A 499 17.99 0.76 -24.11
N ILE A 500 19.20 0.33 -23.76
CA ILE A 500 19.77 0.51 -22.42
C ILE A 500 21.08 1.29 -22.48
N ALA A 501 21.40 2.01 -21.42
CA ALA A 501 22.70 2.60 -21.22
C ALA A 501 23.61 1.66 -20.40
N ASN A 502 24.93 1.81 -20.54
CA ASN A 502 25.89 1.03 -19.75
C ASN A 502 25.72 1.20 -18.23
N THR A 503 25.14 2.32 -17.80
CA THR A 503 24.88 2.66 -16.40
C THR A 503 23.57 2.09 -15.87
N ASP A 504 22.69 1.58 -16.74
CA ASP A 504 21.42 1.02 -16.32
C ASP A 504 21.65 -0.27 -15.51
N VAL A 505 20.77 -0.54 -14.55
CA VAL A 505 20.72 -1.82 -13.85
C VAL A 505 19.49 -2.58 -14.33
N LEU A 506 19.74 -3.77 -14.88
CA LEU A 506 18.75 -4.67 -15.40
C LEU A 506 18.47 -5.75 -14.36
N VAL A 507 17.20 -6.07 -14.15
CA VAL A 507 16.77 -7.20 -13.33
C VAL A 507 15.92 -8.11 -14.20
N LYS A 508 16.24 -9.40 -14.20
CA LYS A 508 15.55 -10.39 -15.02
C LYS A 508 15.07 -11.57 -14.19
N PHE A 509 13.84 -12.01 -14.41
CA PHE A 509 13.40 -13.31 -13.92
C PHE A 509 14.05 -14.42 -14.77
N THR A 510 15.05 -15.09 -14.21
CA THR A 510 15.87 -16.07 -14.95
C THR A 510 16.28 -17.26 -14.09
N TYR A 511 17.01 -18.22 -14.69
CA TYR A 511 17.59 -19.37 -14.00
C TYR A 511 18.72 -18.93 -13.07
N TYR A 512 18.91 -19.66 -11.95
CA TYR A 512 20.16 -19.54 -11.20
C TYR A 512 21.34 -19.87 -12.11
N GLY A 513 22.26 -18.93 -12.26
CA GLY A 513 23.45 -19.10 -13.09
C GLY A 513 23.28 -18.80 -14.58
N ASP A 514 22.13 -18.32 -15.05
CA ASP A 514 22.06 -17.63 -16.36
C ASP A 514 22.67 -16.23 -16.18
N VAL A 515 24.00 -16.17 -16.21
CA VAL A 515 24.76 -14.97 -15.84
C VAL A 515 24.89 -13.99 -17.01
N ASP A 516 24.47 -14.38 -18.21
CA ASP A 516 24.48 -13.51 -19.39
C ASP A 516 23.07 -13.17 -19.94
N PHE A 517 22.01 -13.67 -19.30
CA PHE A 517 20.60 -13.42 -19.65
C PHE A 517 20.20 -13.95 -21.03
N ASN A 518 20.82 -15.05 -21.48
CA ASN A 518 20.43 -15.72 -22.72
C ASN A 518 19.25 -16.70 -22.53
N GLY A 519 18.85 -16.97 -21.28
CA GLY A 519 17.72 -17.83 -20.92
C GLY A 519 18.06 -19.31 -20.78
N VAL A 520 19.35 -19.68 -20.86
CA VAL A 520 19.87 -21.04 -20.77
C VAL A 520 21.06 -21.04 -19.82
N VAL A 521 21.15 -22.07 -18.97
CA VAL A 521 22.39 -22.35 -18.21
C VAL A 521 23.26 -23.30 -19.01
N ASP A 522 24.46 -22.88 -19.39
CA ASP A 522 25.39 -23.69 -20.16
C ASP A 522 26.89 -23.46 -19.81
N PHE A 523 27.79 -23.90 -20.70
CA PHE A 523 29.23 -23.83 -20.49
C PHE A 523 29.75 -22.40 -20.34
N ASP A 524 29.17 -21.43 -21.04
CA ASP A 524 29.63 -20.04 -21.00
C ASP A 524 29.36 -19.42 -19.62
N ASP A 525 28.27 -19.82 -18.96
CA ASP A 525 27.98 -19.45 -17.57
C ASP A 525 28.99 -20.06 -16.60
N TYR A 526 29.28 -21.37 -16.74
CA TYR A 526 30.29 -22.05 -15.92
C TYR A 526 31.66 -21.42 -16.06
N SER A 527 32.06 -21.03 -17.27
CA SER A 527 33.35 -20.37 -17.48
C SER A 527 33.44 -19.03 -16.74
N ARG A 528 32.32 -18.32 -16.54
CA ARG A 528 32.29 -17.04 -15.83
C ARG A 528 32.34 -17.23 -14.33
N ILE A 529 31.55 -18.14 -13.76
CA ILE A 529 31.61 -18.46 -12.32
C ILE A 529 32.97 -19.02 -11.92
N ASP A 530 33.57 -19.91 -12.73
CA ASP A 530 34.91 -20.42 -12.48
C ASP A 530 35.95 -19.29 -12.48
N ALA A 531 35.82 -18.32 -13.39
CA ALA A 531 36.67 -17.13 -13.41
C ALA A 531 36.41 -16.23 -12.19
N GLY A 532 35.16 -16.09 -11.75
CA GLY A 532 34.79 -15.33 -10.57
C GLY A 532 35.38 -15.91 -9.29
N PHE A 533 35.19 -17.22 -9.08
CA PHE A 533 35.75 -17.99 -7.97
C PHE A 533 37.27 -17.87 -7.91
N ASN A 534 37.97 -18.18 -9.01
CA ASN A 534 39.44 -18.20 -9.07
C ASN A 534 40.09 -16.82 -8.92
N ASN A 535 39.35 -15.74 -9.15
CA ASN A 535 39.84 -14.37 -9.05
C ASN A 535 39.19 -13.58 -7.90
N ASN A 536 38.44 -14.25 -7.01
CA ASN A 536 37.74 -13.62 -5.88
C ASN A 536 36.89 -12.42 -6.30
N ARG A 537 36.18 -12.53 -7.42
CA ARG A 537 35.22 -11.52 -7.89
C ARG A 537 33.85 -11.75 -7.27
N THR A 538 32.98 -10.76 -7.38
CA THR A 538 31.62 -10.78 -6.82
C THR A 538 30.61 -10.28 -7.85
N GLY A 539 29.33 -10.36 -7.52
CA GLY A 539 28.23 -9.95 -8.40
C GLY A 539 27.81 -11.03 -9.40
N TRP A 540 26.56 -10.94 -9.84
CA TRP A 540 25.86 -11.93 -10.64
C TRP A 540 26.62 -12.34 -11.90
N PHE A 541 27.15 -11.37 -12.67
CA PHE A 541 27.91 -11.64 -13.90
C PHE A 541 29.18 -12.49 -13.66
N ASN A 542 29.71 -12.49 -12.43
CA ASN A 542 30.86 -13.30 -12.03
C ASN A 542 30.47 -14.57 -11.28
N GLY A 543 29.18 -14.88 -11.12
CA GLY A 543 28.69 -16.13 -10.53
C GLY A 543 28.26 -16.06 -9.06
N ASP A 544 28.15 -14.88 -8.45
CA ASP A 544 27.53 -14.69 -7.11
C ASP A 544 26.01 -14.60 -7.32
N VAL A 545 25.37 -15.77 -7.37
CA VAL A 545 23.96 -15.95 -7.80
C VAL A 545 23.00 -15.99 -6.61
N ASP A 546 23.52 -16.04 -5.39
CA ASP A 546 22.73 -15.96 -4.17
C ASP A 546 22.75 -14.56 -3.51
N TYR A 547 23.60 -13.65 -4.00
CA TYR A 547 23.83 -12.28 -3.55
C TYR A 547 24.46 -12.15 -2.16
N ASN A 548 25.25 -13.13 -1.72
CA ASN A 548 25.95 -13.08 -0.44
C ASN A 548 27.28 -12.29 -0.51
N GLY A 549 27.74 -11.93 -1.71
CA GLY A 549 28.94 -11.12 -1.93
C GLY A 549 30.23 -11.94 -2.07
N ILE A 550 30.14 -13.26 -2.19
CA ILE A 550 31.25 -14.19 -2.38
C ILE A 550 30.81 -15.22 -3.43
N VAL A 551 31.71 -15.60 -4.34
CA VAL A 551 31.47 -16.75 -5.22
C VAL A 551 32.04 -17.99 -4.53
N ASP A 552 31.19 -18.94 -4.15
CA ASP A 552 31.62 -20.18 -3.50
C ASP A 552 30.76 -21.40 -3.86
N PHE A 553 30.81 -22.45 -3.02
CA PHE A 553 30.13 -23.71 -3.29
C PHE A 553 28.60 -23.60 -3.20
N ASP A 554 28.06 -22.61 -2.47
CA ASP A 554 26.62 -22.38 -2.39
C ASP A 554 26.10 -21.90 -3.75
N ASP A 555 26.86 -21.05 -4.46
CA ASP A 555 26.54 -20.65 -5.84
C ASP A 555 26.59 -21.81 -6.82
N TYR A 556 27.63 -22.64 -6.74
CA TYR A 556 27.75 -23.85 -7.57
C TYR A 556 26.57 -24.80 -7.37
N SER A 557 26.07 -24.92 -6.12
CA SER A 557 24.90 -25.75 -5.85
C SER A 557 23.63 -25.26 -6.56
N LEU A 558 23.45 -23.93 -6.65
CA LEU A 558 22.28 -23.30 -7.28
C LEU A 558 22.33 -23.40 -8.81
N ILE A 559 23.49 -23.13 -9.43
CA ILE A 559 23.66 -23.27 -10.89
C ILE A 559 23.57 -24.73 -11.34
N ASP A 560 24.20 -25.67 -10.63
CA ASP A 560 24.13 -27.10 -10.97
C ASP A 560 22.69 -27.61 -10.86
N GLN A 561 21.94 -27.15 -9.86
CA GLN A 561 20.52 -27.47 -9.73
C GLN A 561 19.72 -26.92 -10.92
N ALA A 562 19.92 -25.66 -11.29
CA ALA A 562 19.26 -25.07 -12.45
C ALA A 562 19.60 -25.81 -13.74
N PHE A 563 20.87 -26.15 -13.96
CA PHE A 563 21.29 -26.86 -15.16
C PHE A 563 20.74 -28.29 -15.23
N ASN A 564 20.72 -29.02 -14.11
CA ASN A 564 20.18 -30.37 -14.05
C ASN A 564 18.65 -30.41 -14.18
N THR A 565 17.95 -29.37 -13.71
CA THR A 565 16.50 -29.25 -13.91
C THR A 565 16.16 -28.87 -15.34
N GLN A 566 16.88 -27.92 -15.93
CA GLN A 566 16.78 -27.55 -17.33
C GLN A 566 17.03 -28.75 -18.25
N SER A 567 18.02 -29.59 -17.92
CA SER A 567 18.44 -30.73 -18.75
C SER A 567 17.66 -32.03 -18.48
N GLY A 568 16.72 -32.04 -17.52
CA GLY A 568 15.96 -33.24 -17.15
C GLY A 568 16.77 -34.33 -16.43
N THR A 569 17.93 -33.99 -15.88
CA THR A 569 18.86 -34.91 -15.20
C THR A 569 18.79 -34.85 -13.68
N LEU A 570 17.97 -33.96 -13.10
CA LEU A 570 17.88 -33.72 -11.65
C LEU A 570 17.74 -35.00 -10.82
N ARG A 571 16.86 -35.93 -11.20
CA ARG A 571 16.64 -37.17 -10.44
C ARG A 571 17.93 -38.01 -10.32
N ARG A 572 18.76 -38.02 -11.36
CA ARG A 572 20.02 -38.79 -11.34
C ARG A 572 21.06 -38.10 -10.48
N ALA A 573 21.15 -36.77 -10.55
CA ALA A 573 22.00 -35.96 -9.67
C ALA A 573 21.65 -36.19 -8.20
N MET A 574 20.35 -36.15 -7.85
CA MET A 574 19.88 -36.38 -6.48
C MET A 574 20.29 -37.76 -5.97
N ALA A 575 20.06 -38.83 -6.75
CA ALA A 575 20.41 -40.19 -6.34
C ALA A 575 21.92 -40.37 -6.10
N TYR A 576 22.75 -39.64 -6.85
CA TYR A 576 24.19 -39.62 -6.60
C TYR A 576 24.53 -38.88 -5.30
N LEU A 577 23.92 -37.71 -5.05
CA LEU A 577 24.28 -36.85 -3.92
C LEU A 577 23.72 -37.36 -2.58
N ASP A 578 22.49 -37.87 -2.56
CA ASP A 578 21.85 -38.47 -1.36
C ASP A 578 22.44 -39.84 -0.97
N GLY A 579 23.24 -40.42 -1.86
CA GLY A 579 23.94 -41.69 -1.66
C GLY A 579 23.11 -42.94 -1.92
N SER A 580 21.86 -42.81 -2.36
CA SER A 580 21.02 -43.94 -2.77
C SER A 580 21.60 -44.69 -3.98
N ASP A 581 22.32 -44.00 -4.86
CA ASP A 581 23.10 -44.58 -5.96
C ASP A 581 24.35 -43.74 -6.29
N ARG A 582 25.45 -44.01 -5.58
CA ARG A 582 26.79 -43.43 -5.79
C ARG A 582 27.52 -43.95 -7.05
N SER A 583 26.89 -44.75 -7.90
CA SER A 583 27.50 -45.19 -9.16
C SER A 583 27.80 -44.00 -10.06
N GLU A 584 28.88 -44.05 -10.84
CA GLU A 584 29.12 -43.07 -11.92
C GLU A 584 28.41 -43.46 -13.23
N VAL A 585 27.83 -44.67 -13.29
CA VAL A 585 27.07 -45.14 -14.46
C VAL A 585 25.86 -44.23 -14.70
N GLY A 586 25.72 -43.73 -15.93
CA GLY A 586 24.63 -42.83 -16.33
C GLY A 586 24.81 -41.38 -15.89
N MET A 587 26.02 -40.98 -15.49
CA MET A 587 26.39 -39.59 -15.20
C MET A 587 27.00 -38.88 -16.43
N ASP A 588 26.83 -39.42 -17.64
CA ASP A 588 27.51 -38.94 -18.87
C ASP A 588 26.99 -37.58 -19.37
N ALA A 589 25.83 -37.12 -18.91
CA ALA A 589 25.27 -35.84 -19.32
C ALA A 589 26.15 -34.67 -18.81
N PRO A 590 26.32 -33.58 -19.57
CA PRO A 590 27.15 -32.45 -19.15
C PRO A 590 26.78 -31.87 -17.77
N SER A 591 25.49 -31.78 -17.49
CA SER A 591 24.96 -31.33 -16.19
C SER A 591 25.31 -32.26 -15.03
N LEU A 592 25.39 -33.58 -15.28
CA LEU A 592 25.78 -34.58 -14.29
C LEU A 592 27.29 -34.63 -14.10
N GLN A 593 28.07 -34.36 -15.15
CA GLN A 593 29.52 -34.22 -15.05
C GLN A 593 29.92 -33.04 -14.16
N LYS A 594 29.16 -31.92 -14.20
CA LYS A 594 29.34 -30.79 -13.27
C LYS A 594 29.08 -31.19 -11.83
N VAL A 595 28.01 -31.95 -11.58
CA VAL A 595 27.73 -32.49 -10.24
C VAL A 595 28.88 -33.37 -9.72
N LEU A 596 29.44 -34.26 -10.56
CA LEU A 596 30.60 -35.07 -10.19
C LEU A 596 31.83 -34.20 -9.88
N GLN A 597 32.10 -33.20 -10.74
CA GLN A 597 33.22 -32.27 -10.57
C GLN A 597 33.13 -31.53 -9.24
N HIS A 598 31.99 -30.88 -8.96
CA HIS A 598 31.81 -30.08 -7.75
C HIS A 598 31.70 -30.93 -6.50
N PHE A 599 31.08 -32.11 -6.55
CA PHE A 599 31.12 -33.05 -5.43
C PHE A 599 32.55 -33.51 -5.14
N GLY A 600 33.36 -33.79 -6.17
CA GLY A 600 34.78 -34.12 -5.99
C GLY A 600 35.61 -32.98 -5.39
N GLN A 601 35.25 -31.73 -5.68
CA GLN A 601 35.96 -30.54 -5.20
C GLN A 601 35.54 -30.11 -3.79
N PHE A 602 34.24 -30.13 -3.49
CA PHE A 602 33.68 -29.55 -2.27
C PHE A 602 33.12 -30.60 -1.30
N GLY A 603 32.87 -31.82 -1.76
CA GLY A 603 32.39 -32.92 -0.93
C GLY A 603 30.96 -32.74 -0.42
N GLU A 604 30.73 -33.16 0.83
CA GLU A 604 29.39 -33.25 1.42
C GLU A 604 28.73 -31.88 1.69
N THR A 605 29.50 -30.78 1.80
CA THR A 605 28.90 -29.44 1.96
C THR A 605 28.14 -29.03 0.69
N TYR A 606 28.72 -29.28 -0.48
CA TYR A 606 28.06 -29.08 -1.77
C TYR A 606 26.83 -30.01 -1.92
N ALA A 607 26.96 -31.28 -1.56
CA ALA A 607 25.83 -32.21 -1.61
C ALA A 607 24.65 -31.74 -0.76
N ASN A 608 24.91 -31.28 0.47
CA ASN A 608 23.88 -30.74 1.34
C ASN A 608 23.23 -29.47 0.78
N GLY A 609 24.01 -28.53 0.23
CA GLY A 609 23.47 -27.32 -0.41
C GLY A 609 22.57 -27.63 -1.60
N PHE A 610 23.02 -28.55 -2.48
CA PHE A 610 22.22 -29.01 -3.63
C PHE A 610 20.93 -29.71 -3.18
N LEU A 611 20.98 -30.57 -2.16
CA LEU A 611 19.79 -31.29 -1.68
C LEU A 611 18.81 -30.37 -0.96
N ASN A 612 19.30 -29.44 -0.12
CA ASN A 612 18.45 -28.50 0.62
C ASN A 612 17.75 -27.48 -0.28
N SER A 613 18.32 -27.18 -1.45
CA SER A 613 17.69 -26.32 -2.43
C SER A 613 16.58 -27.04 -3.22
N VAL A 614 16.52 -28.38 -3.19
CA VAL A 614 15.46 -29.16 -3.86
C VAL A 614 14.29 -29.37 -2.87
N PRO A 615 13.04 -29.01 -3.21
CA PRO A 615 11.89 -29.45 -2.43
C PRO A 615 11.83 -30.99 -2.43
N GLU A 616 11.89 -31.59 -1.24
CA GLU A 616 11.80 -33.05 -1.05
C GLU A 616 10.67 -33.68 -1.91
N PRO A 617 10.91 -34.84 -2.55
CA PRO A 617 9.89 -35.54 -3.33
C PRO A 617 8.84 -36.16 -2.40
N GLY A 618 7.91 -35.34 -1.91
CA GLY A 618 6.84 -35.73 -0.99
C GLY A 618 5.42 -35.35 -1.42
N ALA A 619 5.21 -34.94 -2.68
CA ALA A 619 3.87 -34.52 -3.15
C ALA A 619 3.53 -34.97 -4.59
N LEU A 620 4.07 -36.11 -5.03
CA LEU A 620 3.60 -36.82 -6.22
C LEU A 620 3.17 -38.24 -5.86
N SER A 621 2.04 -38.37 -5.18
CA SER A 621 1.20 -39.56 -5.17
C SER A 621 -0.25 -39.17 -5.42
#